data_AF-A0A9P8BHU3-F1
#
_entry.id   AF-A0A9P8BHU3-F1
#
_cell.length_a   1.000
_cell.length_b   1.000
_cell.length_c   1.000
_cell.angle_alpha   90.00
_cell.angle_beta   90.00
_cell.angle_gamma   90.00
#
_symmetry.space_group_name_H-M   'P 1'
#
loop_
_entity.id
_entity.type
_entity.pdbx_description
1 polymer ?
#
loop_
_entity_poly.entity_id
_entity_poly.type
_entity_poly.pdbx_seq_one_letter_code
_entity_poly.pdbx_strand_id
1 'polypeptide(L)'
;MNTYESGEQPKKQEEKTDDDDSKRLPPHTVQIDIIKTGEGAGPKDLARKTMTIQNLPTLTYIELVRAKLRVYSRRDGSWDGEDLIFILSSFGDQVDKSQVKEKEARYFIDNPNWEGHEDEKKAMIRALLVTDGIKTLKK
;
A
#
# COMPACT_ATOMS: atom_id res chain seq x y z
N MET A 1 10.42 79.76 13.16
CA MET A 1 9.16 79.13 13.58
C MET A 1 8.60 78.41 12.38
N ASN A 2 8.73 77.09 12.36
CA ASN A 2 7.96 76.12 11.57
C ASN A 2 8.38 74.75 12.10
N THR A 3 7.52 74.20 12.94
CA THR A 3 7.58 72.86 13.50
C THR A 3 7.10 71.89 12.44
N TYR A 4 7.95 70.95 12.02
CA TYR A 4 7.53 69.82 11.19
C TYR A 4 7.50 68.57 12.04
N GLU A 5 6.32 67.96 11.99
CA GLU A 5 5.83 66.85 12.79
C GLU A 5 6.65 65.58 12.55
N SER A 6 6.82 64.82 13.63
CA SER A 6 7.36 63.47 13.64
C SER A 6 6.46 62.54 12.80
N GLY A 7 6.86 62.30 11.55
CA GLY A 7 6.29 61.23 10.73
C GLY A 7 6.66 59.87 11.31
N GLU A 8 5.66 59.15 11.81
CA GLU A 8 5.75 57.73 12.16
C GLU A 8 6.37 56.94 10.99
N GLN A 9 7.45 56.21 11.26
CA GLN A 9 7.98 55.25 10.31
C GLN A 9 6.92 54.16 10.06
N PRO A 10 6.55 53.85 8.81
CA PRO A 10 5.62 52.77 8.56
C PRO A 10 6.26 51.46 9.00
N LYS A 11 5.60 50.77 9.93
CA LYS A 11 5.93 49.39 10.32
C LYS A 11 6.02 48.57 9.04
N LYS A 12 7.20 48.02 8.73
CA LYS A 12 7.33 46.97 7.72
C LYS A 12 6.31 45.90 8.07
N GLN A 13 5.25 45.81 7.28
CA GLN A 13 4.41 44.63 7.26
C GLN A 13 5.33 43.51 6.83
N GLU A 14 5.62 42.59 7.75
CA GLU A 14 6.14 41.28 7.37
C GLU A 14 5.07 40.65 6.49
N GLU A 15 5.29 40.76 5.18
CA GLU A 15 4.62 39.97 4.18
C GLU A 15 4.90 38.51 4.54
N LYS A 16 3.94 37.88 5.21
CA LYS A 16 3.86 36.43 5.27
C LYS A 16 3.60 36.01 3.84
N THR A 17 4.67 35.68 3.13
CA THR A 17 4.53 34.96 1.88
C THR A 17 3.90 33.62 2.23
N ASP A 18 2.63 33.45 1.84
CA ASP A 18 1.91 32.18 1.85
C ASP A 18 2.50 31.24 0.77
N ASP A 19 3.82 31.11 0.71
CA ASP A 19 4.56 30.25 -0.21
C ASP A 19 4.68 28.82 0.37
N ASP A 20 3.55 28.23 0.78
CA ASP A 20 3.43 26.77 0.95
C ASP A 20 2.87 26.12 -0.33
N ASP A 21 3.13 26.73 -1.49
CA ASP A 21 2.84 26.15 -2.80
C ASP A 21 3.97 25.22 -3.29
N SER A 22 5.07 25.10 -2.52
CA SER A 22 6.23 24.24 -2.85
C SER A 22 5.95 22.73 -2.77
N LYS A 23 4.76 22.32 -2.34
CA LYS A 23 4.36 20.90 -2.19
C LYS A 23 3.24 20.42 -3.12
N ARG A 24 2.77 21.26 -4.05
CA ARG A 24 1.82 20.78 -5.06
C ARG A 24 2.60 20.32 -6.29
N LEU A 25 2.75 19.01 -6.41
CA LEU A 25 3.22 18.40 -7.65
C LEU A 25 2.31 18.87 -8.80
N PRO A 26 2.88 19.25 -9.95
CA PRO A 26 2.09 19.70 -11.08
C PRO A 26 1.11 18.61 -11.52
N PRO A 27 -0.05 18.98 -12.10
CA PRO A 27 -0.95 18.01 -12.71
C PRO A 27 -0.15 17.17 -13.73
N HIS A 28 -0.39 15.86 -13.73
CA HIS A 28 0.33 14.85 -14.53
C HIS A 28 1.76 14.49 -14.05
N THR A 29 2.02 14.61 -12.75
CA THR A 29 3.23 14.01 -12.17
C THR A 29 3.06 12.51 -12.01
N VAL A 30 4.06 11.74 -12.46
CA VAL A 30 4.18 10.30 -12.18
C VAL A 30 5.20 10.11 -11.07
N GLN A 31 4.79 9.49 -9.96
CA GLN A 31 5.71 9.08 -8.91
C GLN A 31 6.29 7.70 -9.25
N ILE A 32 7.61 7.58 -9.24
CA ILE A 32 8.33 6.32 -9.45
C ILE A 32 9.16 6.03 -8.21
N ASP A 33 8.80 4.97 -7.49
CA ASP A 33 9.54 4.51 -6.32
C ASP A 33 10.40 3.30 -6.71
N ILE A 34 11.72 3.40 -6.50
CA ILE A 34 12.67 2.30 -6.76
C ILE A 34 13.18 1.78 -5.43
N ILE A 35 12.86 0.51 -5.13
CA ILE A 35 13.28 -0.19 -3.92
C ILE A 35 14.35 -1.21 -4.28
N LYS A 36 15.44 -1.28 -3.51
CA LYS A 36 16.46 -2.31 -3.70
C LYS A 36 15.92 -3.70 -3.39
N THR A 37 16.42 -4.71 -4.10
CA THR A 37 16.03 -6.11 -3.87
C THR A 37 16.25 -6.51 -2.41
N GLY A 38 15.25 -7.15 -1.82
CA GLY A 38 15.27 -7.59 -0.41
C GLY A 38 14.94 -6.51 0.62
N GLU A 39 14.76 -5.24 0.22
CA GLU A 39 14.29 -4.17 1.10
C GLU A 39 12.76 -4.03 1.09
N GLY A 40 12.20 -3.51 2.18
CA GLY A 40 10.75 -3.25 2.30
C GLY A 40 9.89 -4.51 2.14
N ALA A 41 9.00 -4.49 1.15
CA ALA A 41 8.12 -5.60 0.79
C ALA A 41 8.65 -6.43 -0.39
N GLY A 42 9.77 -6.04 -1.00
CA GLY A 42 10.32 -6.66 -2.20
C GLY A 42 10.99 -8.02 -1.96
N PRO A 43 11.03 -8.90 -2.97
CA PRO A 43 11.73 -10.18 -2.88
C PRO A 43 13.26 -10.00 -2.87
N LYS A 44 13.98 -10.94 -2.25
CA LYS A 44 15.45 -10.95 -2.20
C LYS A 44 16.10 -11.34 -3.53
N ASP A 45 15.47 -12.23 -4.27
CA ASP A 45 15.90 -12.68 -5.61
C ASP A 45 14.83 -12.29 -6.61
N LEU A 46 15.09 -11.25 -7.40
CA LEU A 46 14.12 -10.74 -8.37
C LEU A 46 13.94 -11.69 -9.56
N ALA A 47 15.01 -12.37 -9.99
CA ALA A 47 15.02 -13.16 -11.22
C ALA A 47 14.07 -14.37 -11.15
N ARG A 48 13.94 -14.98 -9.97
CA ARG A 48 13.01 -16.11 -9.75
C ARG A 48 11.60 -15.68 -9.35
N LYS A 49 11.41 -14.38 -9.12
CA LYS A 49 10.20 -13.81 -8.52
C LYS A 49 9.46 -12.86 -9.45
N THR A 50 9.90 -12.78 -10.70
CA THR A 50 9.26 -12.04 -11.78
C THR A 50 8.65 -12.97 -12.82
N MET A 51 7.63 -12.45 -13.50
CA MET A 51 7.00 -12.96 -14.70
C MET A 51 6.96 -11.85 -15.75
N THR A 52 6.61 -12.18 -16.98
CA THR A 52 6.52 -11.21 -18.07
C THR A 52 5.06 -10.98 -18.44
N ILE A 53 4.60 -9.74 -18.35
CA ILE A 53 3.28 -9.30 -18.84
C ILE A 53 3.53 -8.26 -19.92
N GLN A 54 3.08 -8.50 -21.15
CA GLN A 54 3.27 -7.57 -22.27
C GLN A 54 4.72 -7.07 -22.43
N ASN A 55 5.69 -8.00 -22.33
CA ASN A 55 7.14 -7.72 -22.35
C ASN A 55 7.67 -6.87 -21.18
N LEU A 56 6.90 -6.67 -20.11
CA LEU A 56 7.35 -6.00 -18.89
C LEU A 56 7.61 -7.01 -17.76
N PRO A 57 8.81 -6.96 -17.13
CA PRO A 57 9.08 -7.77 -15.94
C PRO A 57 8.23 -7.27 -14.77
N THR A 58 7.35 -8.12 -14.28
CA THR A 58 6.41 -7.85 -13.19
C THR A 58 6.57 -8.91 -12.12
N LEU A 59 6.26 -8.61 -10.85
CA LEU A 59 6.26 -9.65 -9.81
C LEU A 59 5.27 -10.76 -10.14
N THR A 60 5.62 -11.99 -9.77
CA THR A 60 4.67 -13.13 -9.78
C THR A 60 3.48 -12.84 -8.86
N TYR A 61 2.32 -13.45 -9.14
CA TYR A 61 1.11 -13.26 -8.33
C TYR A 61 1.33 -13.51 -6.83
N ILE A 62 2.08 -14.56 -6.48
CA ILE A 62 2.41 -14.86 -5.08
C ILE A 62 3.25 -13.76 -4.42
N GLU A 63 4.23 -13.18 -5.10
CA GLU A 63 5.02 -12.09 -4.51
C GLU A 63 4.23 -10.79 -4.43
N LEU A 64 3.33 -10.54 -5.38
CA LEU A 64 2.41 -9.41 -5.30
C LEU A 64 1.47 -9.54 -4.08
N VAL A 65 0.89 -10.73 -3.86
CA VAL A 65 0.06 -11.02 -2.68
C VAL A 65 0.85 -10.82 -1.39
N ARG A 66 2.07 -11.37 -1.30
CA ARG A 66 2.92 -11.22 -0.10
C ARG A 66 3.29 -9.76 0.15
N ALA A 67 3.58 -9.00 -0.91
CA ALA A 67 3.87 -7.58 -0.79
C ALA A 67 2.65 -6.81 -0.27
N LYS A 68 1.47 -7.03 -0.85
CA LYS A 68 0.20 -6.42 -0.42
C LYS A 68 -0.16 -6.77 1.02
N LEU A 69 -0.06 -8.04 1.43
CA LEU A 69 -0.29 -8.46 2.81
C LEU A 69 0.64 -7.75 3.80
N ARG A 70 1.92 -7.55 3.45
CA ARG A 70 2.86 -6.82 4.31
C ARG A 70 2.54 -5.34 4.40
N VAL A 71 2.16 -4.70 3.30
CA VAL A 71 1.80 -3.28 3.31
C VAL A 71 0.51 -3.07 4.08
N TYR A 72 -0.50 -3.90 3.83
CA TYR A 72 -1.76 -3.92 4.57
C TYR A 72 -1.52 -4.13 6.07
N SER A 73 -0.54 -4.97 6.45
CA SER A 73 -0.19 -5.15 7.86
C SER A 73 0.41 -3.93 8.56
N ARG A 74 0.84 -2.92 7.79
CA ARG A 74 1.49 -1.70 8.27
C ARG A 74 0.62 -0.46 8.11
N ARG A 75 -0.43 -0.53 7.28
CA ARG A 75 -1.30 0.57 6.89
C ARG A 75 -2.72 0.00 6.82
N ASP A 76 -3.65 0.56 7.58
CA ASP A 76 -5.08 0.21 7.52
C ASP A 76 -5.74 0.78 6.25
N GLY A 77 -5.12 0.55 5.09
CA GLY A 77 -5.58 1.06 3.80
C GLY A 77 -6.57 0.10 3.16
N SER A 78 -7.81 0.56 2.92
CA SER A 78 -8.85 -0.23 2.25
C SER A 78 -8.45 -0.70 0.84
N TRP A 79 -7.64 0.09 0.13
CA TRP A 79 -7.24 -0.17 -1.26
C TRP A 79 -6.39 -1.44 -1.39
N ASP A 80 -5.50 -1.70 -0.43
CA ASP A 80 -4.64 -2.88 -0.46
C ASP A 80 -5.45 -4.18 -0.27
N GLY A 81 -6.58 -4.12 0.45
CA GLY A 81 -7.45 -5.28 0.60
C GLY A 81 -8.34 -5.53 -0.62
N GLU A 82 -8.82 -4.49 -1.29
CA GLU A 82 -9.51 -4.63 -2.59
C GLU A 82 -8.60 -5.29 -3.63
N ASP A 83 -7.34 -4.85 -3.71
CA ASP A 83 -6.34 -5.45 -4.60
C ASP A 83 -6.12 -6.93 -4.28
N LEU A 84 -6.04 -7.28 -2.99
CA LEU A 84 -5.90 -8.68 -2.57
C LEU A 84 -7.14 -9.51 -2.97
N ILE A 85 -8.35 -8.98 -2.80
CA ILE A 85 -9.60 -9.64 -3.23
C ILE A 85 -9.55 -9.90 -4.73
N PHE A 86 -9.21 -8.88 -5.51
CA PHE A 86 -9.13 -8.98 -6.96
C PHE A 86 -8.13 -10.04 -7.42
N ILE A 87 -6.90 -10.00 -6.88
CA ILE A 87 -5.85 -10.95 -7.26
C ILE A 87 -6.25 -12.38 -6.90
N LEU A 88 -6.77 -12.61 -5.69
CA LEU A 88 -7.12 -13.95 -5.24
C LEU A 88 -8.35 -14.52 -5.94
N SER A 89 -9.34 -13.68 -6.27
CA SER A 89 -10.54 -14.12 -7.01
C SER A 89 -10.24 -14.41 -8.48
N SER A 90 -9.38 -13.60 -9.11
CA SER A 90 -9.09 -13.71 -10.55
C SER A 90 -7.96 -14.68 -10.87
N PHE A 91 -6.96 -14.81 -9.99
CA PHE A 91 -5.71 -15.54 -10.24
C PHE A 91 -5.33 -16.50 -9.11
N GLY A 92 -6.24 -16.79 -8.17
CA GLY A 92 -5.95 -17.60 -6.98
C GLY A 92 -5.40 -19.00 -7.26
N ASP A 93 -5.75 -19.60 -8.40
CA ASP A 93 -5.24 -20.92 -8.81
C ASP A 93 -3.77 -20.89 -9.26
N GLN A 94 -3.25 -19.72 -9.61
CA GLN A 94 -1.85 -19.50 -10.01
C GLN A 94 -0.98 -19.04 -8.83
N VAL A 95 -1.59 -18.80 -7.67
CA VAL A 95 -0.89 -18.42 -6.45
C VAL A 95 -0.45 -19.68 -5.72
N ASP A 96 0.86 -19.87 -5.58
CA ASP A 96 1.40 -20.90 -4.69
C ASP A 96 1.21 -20.50 -3.23
N LYS A 97 0.03 -20.84 -2.70
CA LYS A 97 -0.43 -20.48 -1.34
C LYS A 97 0.48 -21.05 -0.24
N SER A 98 1.24 -22.11 -0.52
CA SER A 98 2.21 -22.67 0.43
C SER A 98 3.31 -21.67 0.82
N GLN A 99 3.55 -20.65 0.00
CA GLN A 99 4.53 -19.60 0.25
C GLN A 99 3.95 -18.41 1.04
N VAL A 100 2.64 -18.36 1.27
CA VAL A 100 2.02 -17.33 2.12
C VAL A 100 2.17 -17.75 3.58
N LYS A 101 2.75 -16.88 4.41
CA LYS A 101 2.88 -17.18 5.84
C LYS A 101 1.52 -17.04 6.50
N GLU A 102 1.12 -18.03 7.28
CA GLU A 102 -0.15 -18.02 8.02
C GLU A 102 -0.31 -16.74 8.86
N LYS A 103 0.77 -16.25 9.49
CA LYS A 103 0.74 -14.99 10.26
C LYS A 103 0.37 -13.78 9.39
N GLU A 104 0.87 -13.70 8.15
CA GLU A 104 0.58 -12.60 7.22
C GLU A 104 -0.89 -12.69 6.76
N ALA A 105 -1.39 -13.90 6.48
CA ALA A 105 -2.78 -14.13 6.12
C ALA A 105 -3.76 -13.84 7.28
N ARG A 106 -3.48 -14.34 8.50
CA ARG A 106 -4.32 -14.11 9.68
C ARG A 106 -4.44 -12.63 10.02
N TYR A 107 -3.37 -11.84 9.89
CA TYR A 107 -3.46 -10.40 10.15
C TYR A 107 -4.46 -9.71 9.21
N PHE A 108 -4.45 -10.05 7.93
CA PHE A 108 -5.43 -9.53 6.96
C PHE A 108 -6.87 -9.90 7.35
N ILE A 109 -7.05 -11.11 7.88
CA ILE A 109 -8.35 -11.67 8.28
C ILE A 109 -8.87 -11.04 9.58
N ASP A 110 -7.99 -10.87 10.55
CA ASP A 110 -8.36 -10.41 11.89
C ASP A 110 -8.41 -8.88 11.98
N ASN A 111 -8.00 -8.16 10.93
CA ASN A 111 -8.04 -6.70 10.92
C ASN A 111 -9.49 -6.21 11.04
N PRO A 112 -9.87 -5.56 12.16
CA PRO A 112 -11.24 -5.07 12.39
C PRO A 112 -11.53 -3.77 11.63
N ASN A 113 -10.50 -3.11 11.09
CA ASN A 113 -10.62 -1.84 10.37
C ASN A 113 -10.95 -2.04 8.87
N TRP A 114 -11.19 -3.28 8.45
CA TRP A 114 -11.75 -3.57 7.13
C TRP A 114 -13.24 -3.23 7.11
N GLU A 115 -13.60 -2.16 6.41
CA GLU A 115 -15.01 -1.75 6.21
C GLU A 115 -15.65 -2.34 4.94
N GLY A 116 -14.98 -3.27 4.27
CA GLY A 116 -15.45 -3.89 3.01
C GLY A 116 -16.32 -5.13 3.21
N HIS A 117 -16.61 -5.84 2.11
CA HIS A 117 -17.51 -7.00 2.13
C HIS A 117 -16.94 -8.17 2.93
N GLU A 118 -17.49 -8.40 4.11
CA GLU A 118 -17.05 -9.45 5.04
C GLU A 118 -17.15 -10.87 4.46
N ASP A 119 -18.02 -11.07 3.46
CA ASP A 119 -18.13 -12.31 2.72
C ASP A 119 -16.96 -12.55 1.76
N GLU A 120 -16.41 -11.48 1.14
CA GLU A 120 -15.23 -11.54 0.30
C GLU A 120 -13.99 -11.84 1.14
N LYS A 121 -13.88 -11.21 2.32
CA LYS A 121 -12.85 -11.52 3.31
C LYS A 121 -12.87 -13.00 3.71
N LYS A 122 -14.06 -13.56 3.99
CA LYS A 122 -14.23 -14.99 4.30
C LYS A 122 -13.94 -15.90 3.10
N ALA A 123 -14.24 -15.47 1.88
CA ALA A 123 -13.88 -16.21 0.67
C ALA A 123 -12.35 -16.26 0.51
N MET A 124 -11.64 -15.18 0.86
CA MET A 124 -10.17 -15.15 0.84
C MET A 124 -9.53 -16.01 1.93
N ILE A 125 -10.12 -16.14 3.13
CA ILE A 125 -9.68 -17.13 4.13
C ILE A 125 -9.63 -18.52 3.49
N ARG A 126 -10.70 -18.89 2.77
CA ARG A 126 -10.75 -20.17 2.07
C ARG A 126 -9.73 -20.20 0.94
N ALA A 127 -9.64 -19.14 0.15
CA ALA A 127 -8.68 -19.08 -0.95
C ALA A 127 -7.23 -19.24 -0.46
N LEU A 128 -6.83 -18.63 0.67
CA LEU A 128 -5.46 -18.68 1.20
C LEU A 128 -5.16 -19.93 2.03
N LEU A 129 -6.12 -20.47 2.77
CA LEU A 129 -5.89 -21.58 3.71
C LEU A 129 -6.28 -22.97 3.18
N VAL A 130 -6.85 -23.08 1.97
CA VAL A 130 -7.26 -24.38 1.39
C VAL A 130 -6.10 -25.16 0.74
N THR A 131 -4.85 -24.74 0.92
CA THR A 131 -3.72 -25.66 0.76
C THR A 131 -3.57 -26.52 2.03
N ASP A 132 -4.30 -27.63 2.02
CA ASP A 132 -4.20 -28.83 2.87
C ASP A 132 -4.26 -28.64 4.40
N GLY A 133 -5.46 -28.88 4.96
CA GLY A 133 -5.56 -29.62 6.22
C GLY A 133 -5.81 -28.84 7.52
N ILE A 134 -6.28 -27.59 7.50
CA ILE A 134 -6.79 -26.97 8.74
C ILE A 134 -8.20 -27.50 9.03
N LYS A 135 -8.21 -28.66 9.69
CA LYS A 135 -9.36 -29.14 10.47
C LYS A 135 -9.78 -28.03 11.44
N THR A 136 -11.02 -27.58 11.28
CA THR A 136 -11.89 -27.09 12.37
C THR A 136 -11.25 -26.15 13.40
N LEU A 137 -11.43 -24.84 13.22
CA LEU A 137 -11.59 -23.94 14.36
C LEU A 137 -13.09 -23.70 14.57
N LYS A 138 -13.74 -24.73 15.13
CA LYS A 138 -14.87 -24.53 16.05
C LYS A 138 -14.27 -24.38 17.44
N LYS A 139 -14.45 -23.24 18.06
CA LYS A 139 -14.83 -23.16 19.48
C LYS A 139 -15.65 -21.90 19.68
#